data_AF-A0A2V6C508-F1
#
_entry.id   AF-A0A2V6C508-F1
#
_cell.length_a   1.000
_cell.length_b   1.000
_cell.length_c   1.000
_cell.angle_alpha   90.00
_cell.angle_beta   90.00
_cell.angle_gamma   90.00
#
_symmetry.space_group_name_H-M   'P 1'
#
loop_
_entity.id
_entity.type
_entity.pdbx_description
1 polymer ?
#
loop_
_entity_poly.entity_id
_entity_poly.type
_entity_poly.pdbx_seq_one_letter_code
_entity_poly.pdbx_strand_id
1 'polypeptide(L)'
;MNLDPNKSPAQQEPEPTTGSAPAPVWLFVLVALLAFWGMGFLDSHGGGFQPVVYAPYSSIKELEDDQPRSEGKKVLLLGKFVYDEKAKCLACHQPTGLGTPGQYPPLVGSDWVLAKEPGRIIRIVLDGFQGPVTVNGQPFNNVMVPWRDTLTDEEIAAVLTYVRQSWGNNATEVKTEQVKAIREKTAGHSGQYFAVELLKVPENE
;
A
#
# COMPACT_ATOMS: atom_id res chain seq x y z
N MET A 1 -15.27 -82.72 -14.48
CA MET A 1 -15.46 -81.69 -13.44
C MET A 1 -16.95 -81.58 -13.21
N ASN A 2 -17.42 -82.09 -12.07
CA ASN A 2 -18.83 -82.24 -11.74
C ASN A 2 -19.41 -80.87 -11.40
N LEU A 3 -20.31 -80.36 -12.26
CA LEU A 3 -21.17 -79.24 -11.92
C LEU A 3 -22.40 -79.82 -11.25
N ASP A 4 -22.54 -79.55 -9.97
CA ASP A 4 -23.69 -79.92 -9.16
C ASP A 4 -24.94 -79.15 -9.67
N PRO A 5 -25.95 -79.82 -10.23
CA PRO A 5 -27.06 -79.14 -10.92
C PRO A 5 -28.03 -78.44 -9.97
N ASN A 6 -27.84 -78.54 -8.65
CA ASN A 6 -28.76 -78.03 -7.63
C ASN A 6 -28.22 -76.84 -6.83
N LYS A 7 -27.12 -76.22 -7.27
CA LYS A 7 -26.63 -74.99 -6.65
C LYS A 7 -27.36 -73.79 -7.26
N SER A 8 -28.39 -73.31 -6.55
CA SER A 8 -29.11 -72.08 -6.90
C SER A 8 -28.10 -70.93 -7.12
N PRO A 9 -28.19 -70.16 -8.22
CA PRO A 9 -27.38 -68.97 -8.39
C PRO A 9 -27.60 -68.10 -7.16
N ALA A 10 -26.51 -67.67 -6.51
CA ALA A 10 -26.58 -66.68 -5.45
C ALA A 10 -27.52 -65.56 -5.91
N GLN A 11 -28.61 -65.35 -5.16
CA GLN A 11 -29.62 -64.35 -5.47
C GLN A 11 -28.88 -63.01 -5.56
N GLN A 12 -28.58 -62.55 -6.77
CA GLN A 12 -28.14 -61.19 -6.98
C GLN A 12 -29.33 -60.35 -6.57
N GLU A 13 -29.19 -59.61 -5.46
CA GLU A 13 -30.23 -58.67 -5.05
C GLU A 13 -30.52 -57.76 -6.26
N PRO A 14 -31.79 -57.58 -6.63
CA PRO A 14 -32.14 -56.80 -7.82
C PRO A 14 -31.49 -55.43 -7.73
N GLU A 15 -30.88 -54.95 -8.82
CA GLU A 15 -30.27 -53.63 -8.82
C GLU A 15 -31.28 -52.59 -8.32
N PRO A 16 -30.90 -51.71 -7.37
CA PRO A 16 -31.82 -50.74 -6.82
C PRO A 16 -32.31 -49.85 -7.95
N THR A 17 -33.58 -50.01 -8.31
CA THR A 17 -34.24 -49.19 -9.32
C THR A 17 -34.58 -47.84 -8.71
N THR A 18 -34.30 -46.76 -9.42
CA THR A 18 -34.61 -45.40 -8.96
C THR A 18 -36.13 -45.21 -8.94
N GLY A 19 -36.74 -45.35 -7.77
CA GLY A 19 -38.13 -44.99 -7.56
C GLY A 19 -38.31 -43.48 -7.57
N SER A 20 -39.32 -42.98 -8.29
CA SER A 20 -39.76 -41.58 -8.23
C SER A 20 -40.62 -41.37 -6.98
N ALA A 21 -39.99 -41.27 -5.80
CA ALA A 21 -40.69 -40.83 -4.60
C ALA A 21 -40.90 -39.30 -4.69
N PRO A 22 -42.13 -38.78 -4.53
CA PRO A 22 -42.35 -37.34 -4.46
C PRO A 22 -41.59 -36.78 -3.26
N ALA A 23 -40.88 -35.67 -3.47
CA ALA A 23 -40.16 -35.01 -2.38
C ALA A 23 -41.15 -34.62 -1.26
N PRO A 24 -40.77 -34.79 0.01
CA PRO A 24 -41.69 -34.58 1.11
C PRO A 24 -42.01 -33.09 1.27
N VAL A 25 -43.28 -32.78 1.53
CA VAL A 25 -43.80 -31.39 1.59
C VAL A 25 -43.04 -30.51 2.58
N TRP A 26 -42.58 -31.07 3.71
CA TRP A 26 -41.80 -30.33 4.72
C TRP A 26 -40.47 -29.78 4.18
N LEU A 27 -39.85 -30.45 3.21
CA LEU A 27 -38.61 -30.00 2.60
C LEU A 27 -38.83 -28.72 1.80
N PHE A 28 -39.95 -28.63 1.07
CA PHE A 28 -40.32 -27.42 0.34
C PHE A 28 -40.63 -26.26 1.29
N VAL A 29 -41.32 -26.53 2.40
CA VAL A 29 -41.59 -25.52 3.43
C VAL A 29 -40.28 -25.02 4.05
N LEU A 30 -39.36 -25.92 4.40
CA LEU A 30 -38.06 -25.56 4.95
C LEU A 30 -37.23 -24.71 3.96
N VAL A 31 -37.17 -25.12 2.69
CA VAL A 31 -36.46 -24.36 1.64
C VAL A 31 -37.09 -22.98 1.44
N ALA A 32 -38.42 -22.88 1.44
CA ALA A 32 -39.12 -21.60 1.33
C ALA A 32 -38.84 -20.69 2.53
N LEU A 33 -38.80 -21.23 3.75
CA LEU A 33 -38.44 -20.48 4.96
C LEU A 33 -36.99 -19.99 4.92
N LEU A 34 -36.05 -20.83 4.49
CA LEU A 34 -34.65 -20.45 4.35
C LEU A 34 -34.45 -19.41 3.24
N ALA A 35 -35.16 -19.54 2.12
CA ALA A 35 -35.13 -18.57 1.04
C ALA A 35 -35.72 -17.23 1.47
N PHE A 36 -36.85 -17.24 2.18
CA PHE A 36 -37.49 -16.04 2.71
C PHE A 36 -36.61 -15.35 3.75
N TRP A 37 -36.05 -16.11 4.69
CA TRP A 37 -35.13 -15.58 5.68
C TRP A 37 -33.84 -15.05 5.04
N GLY A 38 -33.25 -15.79 4.11
CA GLY A 38 -32.09 -15.36 3.35
C GLY A 38 -32.34 -14.08 2.55
N MET A 39 -33.51 -13.96 1.93
CA MET A 39 -33.90 -12.75 1.20
C MET A 39 -34.10 -11.55 2.15
N GLY A 40 -34.76 -11.73 3.29
CA GLY A 40 -34.89 -10.67 4.29
C GLY A 40 -33.57 -10.26 4.92
N PHE A 41 -32.67 -11.22 5.18
CA PHE A 41 -31.32 -10.96 5.67
C PHE A 41 -30.49 -10.19 4.64
N LEU A 42 -30.50 -10.63 3.37
CA LEU A 42 -29.81 -9.95 2.28
C LEU A 42 -30.40 -8.57 1.99
N ASP A 43 -31.70 -8.37 2.10
CA ASP A 43 -32.33 -7.06 1.91
C ASP A 43 -31.94 -6.09 3.04
N SER A 44 -31.96 -6.57 4.28
CA SER A 44 -31.58 -5.76 5.46
C SER A 44 -30.08 -5.50 5.60
N HIS A 45 -29.21 -6.38 5.10
CA HIS A 45 -27.75 -6.31 5.31
C HIS A 45 -26.94 -6.19 4.01
N GLY A 46 -27.54 -6.34 2.83
CA GLY A 46 -26.85 -6.34 1.54
C GLY A 46 -26.59 -4.96 0.96
N GLY A 47 -27.02 -3.88 1.62
CA GLY A 47 -26.72 -2.51 1.21
C GLY A 47 -27.22 -2.16 -0.20
N GLY A 48 -28.30 -2.79 -0.67
CA GLY A 48 -28.93 -2.49 -1.97
C GLY A 48 -28.14 -2.86 -3.22
N PHE A 49 -27.03 -3.62 -3.10
CA PHE A 49 -26.20 -4.08 -4.23
C PHE A 49 -25.73 -2.97 -5.20
N GLN A 50 -25.63 -1.73 -4.71
CA GLN A 50 -25.15 -0.60 -5.50
C GLN A 50 -23.61 -0.62 -5.56
N PRO A 51 -22.99 -0.48 -6.74
CA PRO A 51 -21.52 -0.52 -6.89
C PRO A 51 -20.79 0.66 -6.22
N VAL A 52 -21.52 1.63 -5.68
CA VAL A 52 -21.02 2.82 -4.97
C VAL A 52 -21.00 2.70 -3.45
N VAL A 53 -21.45 1.57 -2.87
CA VAL A 53 -21.48 1.36 -1.40
C VAL A 53 -20.09 1.05 -0.80
N TYR A 54 -19.05 1.03 -1.63
CA TYR A 54 -17.64 1.09 -1.19
C TYR A 54 -17.10 2.52 -1.00
N ALA A 55 -17.91 3.56 -1.16
CA ALA A 55 -17.58 4.87 -0.58
C ALA A 55 -17.95 4.81 0.92
N PRO A 56 -16.99 4.88 1.87
CA PRO A 56 -17.26 4.60 3.29
C PRO A 56 -18.17 5.61 4.00
N TYR A 57 -18.72 6.60 3.30
CA TYR A 57 -19.25 7.80 3.92
C TYR A 57 -20.61 8.16 3.33
N SER A 58 -21.60 8.27 4.20
CA SER A 58 -23.00 8.52 3.84
C SER A 58 -23.31 10.00 3.63
N SER A 59 -22.38 10.89 3.98
CA SER A 59 -22.53 12.34 3.80
C SER A 59 -21.19 13.07 3.68
N ILE A 60 -21.22 14.26 3.07
CA ILE A 60 -20.06 15.17 2.99
C ILE A 60 -19.59 15.58 4.39
N LYS A 61 -20.52 15.69 5.35
CA LYS A 61 -20.21 16.01 6.74
C LYS A 61 -19.43 14.91 7.46
N GLU A 62 -19.77 13.65 7.19
CA GLU A 62 -19.06 12.48 7.72
C GLU A 62 -17.65 12.36 7.12
N LEU A 63 -17.51 12.65 5.81
CA LEU A 63 -16.22 12.83 5.15
C LEU A 63 -15.39 13.96 5.77
N GLU A 64 -15.98 15.12 6.03
CA GLU A 64 -15.30 16.27 6.61
C GLU A 64 -14.86 16.03 8.06
N ASP A 65 -15.63 15.24 8.83
CA ASP A 65 -15.27 14.87 10.20
C ASP A 65 -14.12 13.86 10.25
N ASP A 66 -14.04 12.93 9.29
CA ASP A 66 -12.99 11.92 9.21
C ASP A 66 -11.74 12.39 8.44
N GLN A 67 -11.88 13.41 7.59
CA GLN A 67 -10.74 14.01 6.91
C GLN A 67 -9.81 14.72 7.91
N PRO A 68 -8.48 14.70 7.66
CA PRO A 68 -7.52 15.40 8.48
C PRO A 68 -7.86 16.89 8.56
N ARG A 69 -8.34 17.33 9.73
CA ARG A 69 -8.80 18.72 10.01
C ARG A 69 -7.74 19.82 9.85
N SER A 70 -6.48 19.46 9.63
CA SER A 70 -5.40 20.41 9.36
C SER A 70 -4.66 20.03 8.08
N GLU A 71 -4.29 21.05 7.29
CA GLU A 71 -3.52 20.87 6.06
C GLU A 71 -2.23 20.07 6.31
N GLY A 72 -1.53 20.35 7.42
CA GLY A 72 -0.35 19.57 7.81
C GLY A 72 -0.64 18.08 8.06
N LYS A 73 -1.80 17.72 8.65
CA LYS A 73 -2.17 16.31 8.84
C LYS A 73 -2.51 15.65 7.50
N LYS A 74 -3.07 16.39 6.54
CA LYS A 74 -3.31 15.92 5.17
C LYS A 74 -2.01 15.63 4.44
N VAL A 75 -1.04 16.54 4.51
CA VAL A 75 0.30 16.36 3.93
C VAL A 75 0.99 15.12 4.53
N LEU A 76 0.92 14.93 5.85
CA LEU A 76 1.51 13.76 6.50
C LEU A 76 0.85 12.43 6.09
N LEU A 77 -0.48 12.41 5.95
CA LEU A 77 -1.20 11.21 5.49
C LEU A 77 -0.87 10.88 4.03
N LEU A 78 -0.82 11.89 3.16
CA LEU A 78 -0.39 11.70 1.78
C LEU A 78 1.05 11.20 1.72
N GLY A 79 1.95 11.81 2.50
CA GLY A 79 3.35 11.42 2.58
C GLY A 79 3.54 9.98 3.04
N LYS A 80 2.76 9.56 4.04
CA LYS A 80 2.72 8.16 4.49
C LYS A 80 2.24 7.22 3.39
N PHE A 81 1.15 7.56 2.70
CA PHE A 81 0.64 6.75 1.59
C PHE A 81 1.68 6.60 0.46
N VAL A 82 2.39 7.68 0.12
CA VAL A 82 3.46 7.62 -0.88
C VAL A 82 4.63 6.75 -0.40
N TYR A 83 5.02 6.88 0.88
CA TYR A 83 6.08 6.08 1.50
C TYR A 83 5.76 4.58 1.47
N ASP A 84 4.51 4.24 1.80
CA ASP A 84 4.06 2.86 1.97
C ASP A 84 3.73 2.20 0.61
N GLU A 85 2.88 2.84 -0.19
CA GLU A 85 2.22 2.16 -1.31
C GLU A 85 2.82 2.56 -2.66
N LYS A 86 2.96 3.88 -2.91
CA LYS A 86 3.25 4.39 -4.26
C LYS A 86 4.72 4.25 -4.65
N ALA A 87 5.61 4.71 -3.78
CA ALA A 87 7.06 4.71 -4.03
C ALA A 87 7.79 3.56 -3.36
N LYS A 88 7.08 2.72 -2.59
CA LYS A 88 7.63 1.56 -1.87
C LYS A 88 8.92 1.90 -1.10
N CYS A 89 9.00 3.12 -0.55
CA CYS A 89 10.17 3.58 0.19
C CYS A 89 10.48 2.65 1.36
N LEU A 90 9.41 2.11 1.98
CA LEU A 90 9.49 1.13 3.07
C LEU A 90 10.23 -0.14 2.68
N ALA A 91 10.29 -0.53 1.41
CA ALA A 91 10.92 -1.78 0.99
C ALA A 91 12.42 -1.78 1.28
N CYS A 92 13.06 -0.60 1.21
CA CYS A 92 14.47 -0.42 1.48
C CYS A 92 14.70 0.28 2.84
N HIS A 93 13.94 1.33 3.13
CA HIS A 93 14.11 2.13 4.36
C HIS A 93 13.34 1.58 5.57
N GLN A 94 12.58 0.50 5.38
CA GLN A 94 11.74 -0.16 6.40
C GLN A 94 10.57 0.69 6.89
N PRO A 95 9.48 0.09 7.42
CA PRO A 95 8.38 0.85 8.03
C PRO A 95 8.82 1.74 9.20
N THR A 96 9.92 1.35 9.87
CA THR A 96 10.51 2.09 10.99
C THR A 96 11.45 3.22 10.55
N GLY A 97 11.74 3.34 9.25
CA GLY A 97 12.70 4.32 8.73
C GLY A 97 14.17 4.02 9.11
N LEU A 98 14.46 2.91 9.79
CA LEU A 98 15.82 2.57 10.24
C LEU A 98 16.69 2.00 9.12
N GLY A 99 16.11 1.67 7.97
CA GLY A 99 16.81 0.99 6.88
C GLY A 99 17.36 -0.37 7.32
N THR A 100 18.48 -0.77 6.73
CA THR A 100 19.18 -2.03 7.05
C THR A 100 20.66 -1.72 7.21
N PRO A 101 21.26 -1.93 8.40
CA PRO A 101 22.66 -1.62 8.63
C PRO A 101 23.59 -2.16 7.54
N GLY A 102 24.46 -1.30 7.02
CA GLY A 102 25.41 -1.64 5.95
C GLY A 102 24.82 -1.76 4.54
N GLN A 103 23.49 -1.71 4.36
CA GLN A 103 22.84 -1.88 3.06
C GLN A 103 21.94 -0.71 2.66
N TYR A 104 21.06 -0.25 3.56
CA TYR A 104 20.16 0.87 3.34
C TYR A 104 20.25 1.86 4.50
N PRO A 105 20.50 3.15 4.24
CA PRO A 105 20.72 4.11 5.30
C PRO A 105 19.43 4.38 6.11
N PRO A 106 19.57 4.70 7.41
CA PRO A 106 18.46 5.15 8.22
C PRO A 106 17.99 6.53 7.74
N LEU A 107 16.68 6.74 7.74
CA LEU A 107 16.03 8.05 7.61
C LEU A 107 15.80 8.69 8.98
N VAL A 108 15.68 7.87 10.03
CA VAL A 108 15.55 8.33 11.43
C VAL A 108 16.86 8.98 11.86
N GLY A 109 16.80 10.22 12.32
CA GLY A 109 17.96 10.95 12.82
C GLY A 109 19.04 11.21 11.78
N SER A 110 18.76 11.04 10.48
CA SER A 110 19.74 11.19 9.41
C SER A 110 20.19 12.64 9.26
N ASP A 111 21.49 12.88 9.24
CA ASP A 111 22.12 14.16 8.91
C ASP A 111 21.67 14.73 7.55
N TRP A 112 21.40 13.87 6.56
CA TRP A 112 20.84 14.27 5.26
C TRP A 112 19.37 14.70 5.37
N VAL A 113 18.55 13.94 6.11
CA VAL A 113 17.11 14.22 6.28
C VAL A 113 16.88 15.43 7.17
N LEU A 114 17.69 15.61 8.20
CA LEU A 114 17.57 16.69 9.20
C LEU A 114 18.33 17.96 8.81
N ALA A 115 18.98 17.98 7.65
CA ALA A 115 19.57 19.19 7.10
C ALA A 115 18.54 20.33 7.04
N LYS A 116 19.00 21.56 7.30
CA LYS A 116 18.14 22.74 7.41
C LYS A 116 17.24 22.88 6.18
N GLU A 117 17.84 22.86 4.99
CA GLU A 117 17.11 22.90 3.73
C GLU A 117 17.02 21.50 3.08
N PRO A 118 15.90 21.19 2.41
CA PRO A 118 15.64 19.87 1.85
C PRO A 118 16.23 19.67 0.44
N GLY A 119 16.98 20.61 -0.14
CA GLY A 119 17.33 20.57 -1.56
C GLY A 119 18.14 19.35 -1.99
N ARG A 120 18.99 18.81 -1.10
CA ARG A 120 19.75 17.57 -1.35
C ARG A 120 18.84 16.35 -1.43
N ILE A 121 17.94 16.18 -0.47
CA ILE A 121 17.04 15.01 -0.43
C ILE A 121 15.95 15.09 -1.51
N ILE A 122 15.54 16.29 -1.93
CA ILE A 122 14.66 16.47 -3.09
C ILE A 122 15.34 15.96 -4.36
N ARG A 123 16.61 16.31 -4.58
CA ARG A 123 17.40 15.84 -5.72
C ARG A 123 17.57 14.32 -5.71
N ILE A 124 17.82 13.73 -4.53
CA ILE A 124 17.91 12.27 -4.35
C ILE A 124 16.59 11.59 -4.74
N VAL A 125 15.44 12.10 -4.30
CA VAL A 125 14.15 11.48 -4.62
C VAL A 125 13.82 11.63 -6.10
N LEU A 126 14.09 12.78 -6.70
CA LEU A 126 13.84 13.02 -8.12
C LEU A 126 14.71 12.10 -8.99
N ASP A 127 16.03 12.22 -8.89
CA ASP A 127 16.97 11.64 -9.86
C ASP A 127 17.68 10.39 -9.35
N GLY A 128 17.40 9.96 -8.12
CA GLY A 128 18.03 8.81 -7.50
C GLY A 128 19.41 9.12 -6.96
N PHE A 129 20.02 8.10 -6.37
CA PHE A 129 21.33 8.18 -5.75
C PHE A 129 22.15 6.93 -6.06
N GLN A 130 23.46 7.09 -6.27
CA GLN A 130 24.38 5.97 -6.46
C GLN A 130 25.73 6.22 -5.79
N GLY A 131 26.34 5.13 -5.32
CA GLY A 131 27.73 5.12 -4.88
C GLY A 131 27.89 5.29 -3.38
N PRO A 132 29.13 5.53 -2.91
CA PRO A 132 29.43 5.62 -1.49
C PRO A 132 28.83 6.89 -0.87
N VAL A 133 28.19 6.74 0.27
CA VAL A 133 27.66 7.82 1.10
C VAL A 133 27.91 7.52 2.57
N THR A 134 28.12 8.57 3.36
CA THR A 134 28.15 8.48 4.81
C THR A 134 26.88 9.10 5.35
N VAL A 135 26.14 8.35 6.16
CA VAL A 135 24.95 8.80 6.88
C VAL A 135 25.16 8.52 8.35
N ASN A 136 25.12 9.56 9.19
CA ASN A 136 25.41 9.45 10.63
C ASN A 136 26.73 8.75 10.95
N GLY A 137 27.78 9.02 10.17
CA GLY A 137 29.11 8.41 10.33
C GLY A 137 29.23 6.96 9.86
N GLN A 138 28.16 6.35 9.35
CA GLN A 138 28.18 4.98 8.82
C GLN A 138 28.27 4.97 7.28
N PRO A 139 29.12 4.13 6.68
CA PRO A 139 29.25 4.03 5.23
C PRO A 139 28.13 3.16 4.62
N PHE A 140 27.60 3.61 3.49
CA PHE A 140 26.67 2.87 2.65
C PHE A 140 27.12 3.00 1.20
N ASN A 141 26.90 1.96 0.39
CA ASN A 141 27.21 2.01 -1.04
C ASN A 141 26.17 1.19 -1.79
N ASN A 142 25.11 1.87 -2.22
CA ASN A 142 23.97 1.24 -2.88
C ASN A 142 23.33 2.22 -3.87
N VAL A 143 22.28 1.76 -4.54
CA VAL A 143 21.51 2.53 -5.51
C VAL A 143 20.12 2.80 -4.97
N MET A 144 19.72 4.07 -4.98
CA MET A 144 18.34 4.50 -4.79
C MET A 144 17.73 4.88 -6.14
N VAL A 145 16.63 4.24 -6.50
CA VAL A 145 15.94 4.47 -7.77
C VAL A 145 15.35 5.89 -7.84
N PRO A 146 15.32 6.53 -9.03
CA PRO A 146 14.69 7.82 -9.25
C PRO A 146 13.16 7.73 -9.22
N TRP A 147 12.49 8.81 -8.82
CA TRP A 147 11.03 8.92 -8.79
C TRP A 147 10.47 10.09 -9.61
N ARG A 148 11.32 10.80 -10.36
CA ARG A 148 10.96 11.97 -11.17
C ARG A 148 9.70 11.75 -12.00
N ASP A 149 9.63 10.67 -12.77
CA ASP A 149 8.54 10.47 -13.73
C ASP A 149 7.30 9.78 -13.14
N THR A 150 7.38 9.34 -11.88
CA THR A 150 6.33 8.55 -11.21
C THR A 150 5.55 9.39 -10.19
N LEU A 151 6.23 10.32 -9.52
CA LEU A 151 5.67 11.13 -8.44
C LEU A 151 5.52 12.59 -8.84
N THR A 152 4.38 13.18 -8.46
CA THR A 152 4.13 14.61 -8.61
C THR A 152 4.94 15.41 -7.59
N ASP A 153 5.05 16.72 -7.79
CA ASP A 153 5.74 17.62 -6.86
C ASP A 153 5.11 17.60 -5.46
N GLU A 154 3.78 17.54 -5.41
CA GLU A 154 3.01 17.47 -4.16
C GLU A 154 3.29 16.16 -3.41
N GLU A 155 3.35 15.03 -4.12
CA GLU A 155 3.63 13.73 -3.52
C GLU A 155 5.06 13.63 -2.98
N ILE A 156 6.03 14.18 -3.72
CA ILE A 156 7.43 14.24 -3.27
C ILE A 156 7.56 15.16 -2.05
N ALA A 157 6.90 16.33 -2.08
CA ALA A 157 6.88 17.24 -0.94
C ALA A 157 6.26 16.57 0.29
N ALA A 158 5.14 15.87 0.11
CA ALA A 158 4.45 15.16 1.18
C ALA A 158 5.29 14.03 1.77
N VAL A 159 5.91 13.16 0.95
CA VAL A 159 6.71 12.04 1.46
C VAL A 159 7.97 12.52 2.18
N LEU A 160 8.63 13.56 1.67
CA LEU A 160 9.80 14.15 2.33
C LEU A 160 9.41 14.82 3.65
N THR A 161 8.25 15.48 3.70
CA THR A 161 7.69 16.06 4.93
C THR A 161 7.38 14.97 5.95
N TYR A 162 6.72 13.89 5.53
CA TYR A 162 6.46 12.74 6.38
C TYR A 162 7.76 12.17 6.95
N VAL A 163 8.78 11.94 6.14
CA VAL A 163 10.10 11.44 6.59
C VAL A 163 10.78 12.41 7.57
N ARG A 164 10.68 13.73 7.34
CA ARG A 164 11.27 14.78 8.18
C ARG A 164 10.56 15.03 9.52
N GLN A 165 9.33 14.54 9.67
CA GLN A 165 8.51 14.72 10.87
C GLN A 165 8.13 13.38 11.56
N SER A 166 8.56 12.25 11.00
CA SER A 166 8.30 10.92 11.54
C SER A 166 9.42 10.43 12.46
N TRP A 167 9.11 9.44 13.29
CA TRP A 167 10.08 8.72 14.13
C TRP A 167 10.89 9.63 15.08
N GLY A 168 10.31 10.75 15.49
CA GLY A 168 10.98 11.74 16.35
C GLY A 168 11.84 12.75 15.59
N ASN A 169 11.92 12.67 14.26
CA ASN A 169 12.47 13.75 13.45
C ASN A 169 11.61 15.01 13.63
N ASN A 170 12.26 16.16 13.72
CA ASN A 170 11.60 17.45 13.88
C ASN A 170 12.26 18.49 12.96
N ALA A 171 12.18 18.24 11.65
CA ALA A 171 12.68 19.15 10.63
C ALA A 171 11.51 19.85 9.91
N THR A 172 11.85 20.96 9.24
CA THR A 172 10.87 21.78 8.51
C THR A 172 10.16 20.98 7.43
N GLU A 173 8.89 21.30 7.19
CA GLU A 173 8.11 20.78 6.07
C GLU A 173 8.79 21.12 4.73
N VAL A 174 8.68 20.21 3.77
CA VAL A 174 9.07 20.43 2.39
C VAL A 174 7.86 20.91 1.60
N LYS A 175 7.98 22.07 0.96
CA LYS A 175 6.90 22.66 0.19
C LYS A 175 6.92 22.19 -1.27
N THR A 176 5.75 22.08 -1.87
CA THR A 176 5.57 21.73 -3.29
C THR A 176 6.36 22.67 -4.21
N GLU A 177 6.44 23.96 -3.88
CA GLU A 177 7.17 24.95 -4.67
C GLU A 177 8.69 24.69 -4.66
N GLN A 178 9.24 24.18 -3.55
CA GLN A 178 10.66 23.82 -3.46
C GLN A 178 10.97 22.64 -4.38
N VAL A 179 10.09 21.63 -4.38
CA VAL A 179 10.24 20.45 -5.25
C VAL A 179 10.16 20.86 -6.71
N LYS A 180 9.15 21.66 -7.08
CA LYS A 180 8.98 22.16 -8.44
C LYS A 180 10.18 22.97 -8.91
N ALA A 181 10.67 23.91 -8.09
CA ALA A 181 11.83 24.73 -8.43
C ALA A 181 13.08 23.87 -8.67
N ILE A 182 13.31 22.85 -7.85
CA ILE A 182 14.44 21.92 -8.02
C ILE A 182 14.24 21.06 -9.26
N ARG A 183 13.03 20.55 -9.52
CA ARG A 183 12.73 19.77 -10.72
C ARG A 183 12.98 20.58 -12.00
N GLU A 184 12.61 21.86 -12.02
CA GLU A 184 12.92 22.73 -13.16
C GLU A 184 14.43 22.96 -13.28
N LYS A 185 15.12 23.25 -12.15
CA LYS A 185 16.57 23.47 -12.11
C LYS A 185 17.37 22.25 -12.56
N THR A 186 16.89 21.05 -12.28
CA THR A 186 17.58 19.79 -12.63
C THR A 186 17.00 19.11 -13.86
N ALA A 187 16.17 19.78 -14.65
CA ALA A 187 15.55 19.19 -15.84
C ALA A 187 16.58 18.68 -16.89
N GLY A 188 17.78 19.27 -16.92
CA GLY A 188 18.89 18.83 -17.77
C GLY A 188 19.84 17.82 -17.12
N HIS A 189 19.60 17.43 -15.86
CA HIS A 189 20.41 16.44 -15.18
C HIS A 189 20.05 15.03 -15.68
N SER A 190 21.05 14.26 -16.10
CA SER A 190 20.87 12.88 -16.56
C SER A 190 21.65 11.93 -15.67
N GLY A 191 20.96 10.93 -15.12
CA GLY A 191 21.56 9.93 -14.24
C GLY A 191 21.32 10.19 -12.76
N GLN A 192 21.95 9.37 -11.92
CA GLN A 192 21.81 9.39 -10.47
C GLN A 192 22.88 10.28 -9.83
N TYR A 193 22.54 10.90 -8.71
CA TYR A 193 23.49 11.71 -7.96
C TYR A 193 24.49 10.87 -7.17
N PHE A 194 25.70 11.38 -7.05
CA PHE A 194 26.70 10.89 -6.11
C PHE A 194 26.82 11.83 -4.89
N ALA A 195 27.27 11.31 -3.75
CA ALA A 195 27.39 12.12 -2.53
C ALA A 195 28.25 13.37 -2.74
N VAL A 196 29.35 13.24 -3.50
CA VAL A 196 30.27 14.34 -3.80
C VAL A 196 29.64 15.48 -4.61
N GLU A 197 28.57 15.21 -5.36
CA GLU A 197 27.85 16.21 -6.13
C GLU A 197 26.82 16.93 -5.26
N LEU A 198 26.07 16.18 -4.46
CA LEU A 198 25.07 16.73 -3.56
C LEU A 198 25.69 17.58 -2.43
N LEU A 199 26.89 17.23 -1.97
CA LEU A 199 27.61 18.03 -0.98
C LEU A 199 28.11 19.37 -1.55
N LYS A 200 28.20 19.53 -2.87
CA LYS A 200 28.49 20.83 -3.51
C LYS A 200 27.24 21.69 -3.64
N VAL A 201 26.04 21.12 -3.50
CA VAL A 201 24.79 21.90 -3.48
C VAL A 201 24.81 22.77 -2.21
N PRO A 202 24.59 24.10 -2.36
CA PRO A 202 24.52 25.01 -1.24
C PRO A 202 23.47 24.57 -0.22
N GLU A 203 23.76 24.71 1.08
CA GLU A 203 22.84 24.29 2.16
C GLU A 203 21.63 25.21 2.34
N ASN A 204 21.53 26.28 1.54
CA ASN A 204 20.42 27.22 1.53
C ASN A 204 19.40 26.94 0.40
N GLU A 205 19.53 25.81 -0.29
CA GLU A 205 18.60 25.30 -1.32
C GLU A 205 17.91 24.02 -0.87
#